data_AF-A0A6C0HFY3-F1
#
_entry.id   AF-A0A6C0HFY3-F1
#
_cell.length_a   1.000
_cell.length_b   1.000
_cell.length_c   1.000
_cell.angle_alpha   90.00
_cell.angle_beta   90.00
_cell.angle_gamma   90.00
#
_symmetry.space_group_name_H-M   'P 1'
#
loop_
_entity.id
_entity.type
_entity.pdbx_description
1 polymer ?
#
loop_
_entity_poly.entity_id
_entity_poly.type
_entity_poly.pdbx_seq_one_letter_code
_entity_poly.pdbx_strand_id
1 'polypeptide(L)'
;MNITYPEEIEYKKRKIPKCLREALWIYHNPSLFTSKCKTTWCPNKINAFNFQAGHNVPESKGGITSLENLVPICARCNLSMGNRYTFIEWCKFTNKEQILEKKSWFSCIFSKQSVTLPSQKEPNQ
;
A
#
# COMPACT_ATOMS: atom_id res chain seq x y z
N MET A 1 9.30 -54.06 -8.46
CA MET A 1 8.25 -53.09 -8.80
C MET A 1 8.90 -51.73 -8.79
N ASN A 2 9.06 -51.08 -9.94
CA ASN A 2 9.71 -49.77 -10.02
C ASN A 2 8.68 -48.69 -9.74
N ILE A 3 8.80 -48.06 -8.58
CA ILE A 3 7.97 -46.92 -8.17
C ILE A 3 8.53 -45.70 -8.91
N THR A 4 7.79 -45.20 -9.90
CA THR A 4 8.11 -43.95 -10.59
C THR A 4 7.51 -42.79 -9.81
N TYR A 5 8.34 -41.88 -9.29
CA TYR A 5 7.88 -40.65 -8.66
C TYR A 5 7.39 -39.68 -9.75
N PRO A 6 6.25 -38.98 -9.55
CA PRO A 6 5.78 -37.99 -10.51
C PRO A 6 6.79 -36.84 -10.61
N GLU A 7 7.09 -36.42 -11.84
CA GLU A 7 7.89 -35.23 -12.13
C GLU A 7 7.31 -33.99 -11.44
N GLU A 8 8.18 -33.15 -10.88
CA GLU A 8 7.80 -31.89 -10.23
C GLU A 8 7.09 -30.96 -11.24
N ILE A 9 5.85 -30.56 -10.94
CA ILE A 9 5.08 -29.67 -11.81
C ILE A 9 5.69 -28.26 -11.71
N GLU A 10 6.36 -27.82 -12.79
CA GLU A 10 6.90 -26.47 -12.88
C GLU A 10 5.80 -25.41 -12.74
N TYR A 11 5.98 -24.48 -11.80
CA TYR A 11 5.02 -23.42 -11.55
C TYR A 11 4.97 -22.43 -12.72
N LYS A 12 3.81 -22.33 -13.38
CA LYS A 12 3.53 -21.33 -14.42
C LYS A 12 2.57 -20.26 -13.93
N LYS A 13 3.02 -19.01 -13.93
CA LYS A 13 2.19 -17.86 -13.55
C LYS A 13 0.97 -17.71 -14.48
N ARG A 14 -0.23 -17.68 -13.92
CA ARG A 14 -1.46 -17.42 -14.70
C ARG A 14 -1.61 -15.94 -14.99
N LYS A 15 -2.13 -15.64 -16.17
CA LYS A 15 -2.44 -14.27 -16.57
C LYS A 15 -3.74 -13.84 -15.89
N ILE A 16 -3.71 -12.70 -15.20
CA ILE A 16 -4.92 -12.08 -14.65
C ILE A 16 -5.76 -11.56 -15.84
N PRO A 17 -7.03 -11.97 -15.99
CA PRO A 17 -7.91 -11.48 -17.04
C PRO A 17 -8.10 -9.95 -16.96
N LYS A 18 -8.28 -9.30 -18.11
CA LYS A 18 -8.48 -7.84 -18.17
C LYS A 18 -9.76 -7.41 -17.44
N CYS A 19 -10.86 -8.12 -17.67
CA CYS A 19 -12.15 -7.86 -17.00
C CYS A 19 -12.03 -7.93 -15.48
N LEU A 20 -11.28 -8.91 -14.95
CA LEU A 20 -11.07 -9.04 -13.51
C LEU A 20 -10.24 -7.88 -12.95
N ARG A 21 -9.22 -7.42 -13.70
CA ARG A 21 -8.43 -6.24 -13.31
C ARG A 21 -9.30 -4.97 -13.28
N GLU A 22 -10.16 -4.77 -14.27
CA GLU A 22 -11.09 -3.63 -14.30
C GLU A 22 -12.10 -3.70 -13.15
N ALA A 23 -12.70 -4.87 -12.92
CA ALA A 23 -13.60 -5.13 -11.81
C ALA A 23 -12.91 -4.88 -10.44
N LEU A 24 -11.65 -5.29 -10.31
CA LEU A 24 -10.85 -5.03 -9.10
C LEU A 24 -10.70 -3.54 -8.82
N TRP A 25 -10.49 -2.73 -9.85
CA TRP A 25 -10.39 -1.28 -9.67
C TRP A 25 -11.71 -0.70 -9.15
N ILE A 26 -12.82 -1.05 -9.81
CA ILE A 26 -14.18 -0.59 -9.46
C ILE A 26 -14.54 -1.01 -8.03
N TYR A 27 -14.22 -2.25 -7.66
CA TYR A 27 -14.49 -2.81 -6.33
C TYR A 27 -13.79 -2.03 -5.21
N HIS A 28 -12.52 -1.66 -5.40
CA HIS A 28 -11.72 -0.99 -4.36
C HIS A 28 -11.78 0.53 -4.37
N ASN A 29 -12.20 1.14 -5.49
CA ASN A 29 -12.16 2.58 -5.72
C ASN A 29 -13.42 3.05 -6.50
N PRO A 30 -14.63 2.86 -5.95
CA PRO A 30 -15.87 3.21 -6.64
C PRO A 30 -15.90 4.71 -6.97
N SER A 31 -16.22 5.04 -8.22
CA SER A 31 -16.29 6.42 -8.73
C SER A 31 -14.99 7.23 -8.65
N LEU A 32 -13.84 6.59 -8.40
CA LEU A 32 -12.54 7.24 -8.33
C LEU A 32 -11.64 6.79 -9.48
N PHE A 33 -11.01 7.75 -10.12
CA PHE A 33 -10.01 7.48 -11.17
C PHE A 33 -8.59 7.35 -10.62
N THR A 34 -8.34 7.93 -9.44
CA THR A 34 -7.06 7.92 -8.74
C THR A 34 -7.29 7.56 -7.27
N SER A 35 -6.36 6.82 -6.69
CA SER A 35 -6.40 6.37 -5.30
C SER A 35 -4.99 6.27 -4.71
N LYS A 36 -4.88 6.19 -3.38
CA LYS A 36 -3.61 5.83 -2.73
C LYS A 36 -3.33 4.34 -2.97
N CYS A 37 -2.07 3.96 -3.09
CA CYS A 37 -1.66 2.56 -3.00
C CYS A 37 -2.26 1.94 -1.73
N LYS A 38 -2.90 0.77 -1.84
CA LYS A 38 -3.57 0.14 -0.69
C LYS A 38 -2.58 -0.32 0.40
N THR A 39 -1.30 -0.48 0.06
CA THR A 39 -0.23 -0.67 1.06
C THR A 39 -0.23 0.49 2.07
N THR A 40 -0.48 0.19 3.34
CA THR A 40 -0.75 1.18 4.41
C THR A 40 0.29 2.29 4.51
N TRP A 41 1.56 1.91 4.54
CA TRP A 41 2.71 2.81 4.69
C TRP A 41 3.20 3.43 3.36
N CYS A 42 2.65 3.05 2.21
CA CYS A 42 3.10 3.54 0.92
C CYS A 42 2.45 4.90 0.59
N PRO A 43 3.22 5.96 0.30
CA PRO A 43 2.65 7.27 -0.03
C PRO A 43 2.21 7.40 -1.50
N ASN A 44 2.50 6.40 -2.34
CA ASN A 44 2.29 6.51 -3.78
C ASN A 44 0.80 6.56 -4.15
N LYS A 45 0.49 7.34 -5.18
CA LYS A 45 -0.81 7.31 -5.84
C LYS A 45 -0.79 6.32 -7.00
N ILE A 46 -1.93 5.70 -7.24
CA ILE A 46 -2.22 4.80 -8.36
C ILE A 46 -3.50 5.29 -9.05
N ASN A 47 -3.68 4.97 -10.31
CA ASN A 47 -4.88 5.26 -11.09
C ASN A 47 -5.33 3.99 -11.83
N ALA A 48 -6.50 4.06 -12.46
CA ALA A 48 -7.12 2.95 -13.17
C ALA A 48 -6.23 2.31 -14.26
N PHE A 49 -5.19 3.01 -14.72
CA PHE A 49 -4.32 2.55 -15.80
C PHE A 49 -2.95 2.04 -15.30
N ASN A 50 -2.42 2.59 -14.21
CA ASN A 50 -1.04 2.35 -13.78
C ASN A 50 -0.91 1.45 -12.54
N PHE A 51 -2.02 1.04 -11.93
CA PHE A 51 -2.00 0.13 -10.79
C PHE A 51 -1.63 -1.31 -11.19
N GLN A 52 -1.09 -2.07 -10.24
CA GLN A 52 -0.87 -3.51 -10.36
C GLN A 52 -1.87 -4.28 -9.49
N ALA A 53 -2.32 -5.43 -9.96
CA ALA A 53 -3.14 -6.36 -9.19
C ALA A 53 -2.24 -7.27 -8.35
N GLY A 54 -1.91 -6.82 -7.14
CA GLY A 54 -1.16 -7.64 -6.17
C GLY A 54 -2.06 -8.71 -5.57
N HIS A 55 -1.49 -9.83 -5.16
CA HIS A 55 -2.22 -10.87 -4.43
C HIS A 55 -2.03 -10.69 -2.92
N ASN A 56 -3.08 -10.92 -2.14
CA ASN A 56 -2.98 -11.07 -0.70
C ASN A 56 -2.27 -12.38 -0.38
N VAL A 57 -2.76 -13.54 -0.80
CA VAL A 57 -2.00 -14.79 -0.77
C VAL A 57 -1.33 -14.97 -2.14
N PRO A 58 0.00 -15.10 -2.23
CA PRO A 58 0.69 -15.30 -3.50
C PRO A 58 0.18 -16.54 -4.25
N GLU A 59 0.06 -16.43 -5.57
CA GLU A 59 -0.38 -17.53 -6.44
C GLU A 59 0.50 -18.79 -6.28
N SER A 60 1.82 -18.62 -6.13
CA SER A 60 2.76 -19.72 -5.88
C SER A 60 2.58 -20.42 -4.53
N LYS A 61 1.73 -19.87 -3.65
CA LYS A 61 1.36 -20.43 -2.34
C LYS A 61 -0.13 -20.83 -2.29
N GLY A 62 -0.75 -21.06 -3.45
CA GLY A 62 -2.15 -21.44 -3.56
C GLY A 62 -3.15 -20.26 -3.57
N GLY A 63 -2.65 -19.03 -3.70
CA GLY A 63 -3.50 -17.85 -3.81
C GLY A 63 -4.38 -17.86 -5.06
N ILE A 64 -5.69 -17.73 -4.86
CA ILE A 64 -6.68 -17.71 -5.94
C ILE A 64 -6.65 -16.34 -6.62
N THR A 65 -6.82 -16.30 -7.95
CA THR A 65 -6.97 -15.06 -8.71
C THR A 65 -8.43 -14.62 -8.70
N SER A 66 -8.89 -14.08 -7.57
CA SER A 66 -10.26 -13.57 -7.36
C SER A 66 -10.25 -12.15 -6.79
N LEU A 67 -11.41 -11.47 -6.79
CA LEU A 67 -11.52 -10.09 -6.30
C LEU A 67 -11.16 -9.96 -4.82
N GLU A 68 -11.43 -10.99 -4.03
CA GLU A 68 -11.20 -11.04 -2.58
C GLU A 68 -9.71 -11.18 -2.25
N ASN A 69 -8.96 -11.86 -3.13
CA ASN A 69 -7.53 -12.06 -2.94
C ASN A 69 -6.67 -11.02 -3.67
N LEU A 70 -7.23 -10.27 -4.62
CA LEU A 70 -6.48 -9.25 -5.34
C LEU A 70 -6.62 -7.87 -4.68
N VAL A 71 -5.56 -7.08 -4.76
CA VAL A 71 -5.49 -5.73 -4.17
C VAL A 71 -4.79 -4.77 -5.13
N PRO A 72 -5.37 -3.59 -5.42
CA PRO A 72 -4.71 -2.60 -6.27
C PRO A 72 -3.57 -1.91 -5.52
N ILE A 73 -2.34 -2.12 -5.98
CA ILE A 73 -1.12 -1.57 -5.39
C ILE A 73 -0.20 -0.98 -6.47
N CYS A 74 0.76 -0.15 -6.08
CA CYS A 74 1.75 0.38 -7.02
C CYS A 74 2.77 -0.70 -7.43
N ALA A 75 3.40 -0.52 -8.61
CA ALA A 75 4.39 -1.48 -9.11
C ALA A 75 5.56 -1.71 -8.14
N ARG A 76 6.04 -0.66 -7.46
CA ARG A 76 7.09 -0.76 -6.45
C ARG A 76 6.70 -1.69 -5.31
N CYS A 77 5.52 -1.49 -4.71
CA CYS A 77 5.04 -2.37 -3.65
C CYS A 77 4.84 -3.81 -4.14
N ASN A 78 4.28 -4.00 -5.33
CA ASN A 78 4.03 -5.35 -5.86
C ASN A 78 5.32 -6.14 -6.07
N LEU A 79 6.33 -5.51 -6.68
CA LEU A 79 7.64 -6.13 -6.92
C LEU A 79 8.39 -6.38 -5.61
N SER A 80 8.37 -5.42 -4.68
CA SER A 80 9.01 -5.59 -3.37
C SER A 80 8.32 -6.64 -2.50
N MET A 81 6.98 -6.74 -2.53
CA MET A 81 6.24 -7.77 -1.80
C MET A 81 6.56 -9.16 -2.36
N GLY A 82 6.56 -9.31 -3.69
CA GLY A 82 6.86 -10.55 -4.38
C GLY A 82 5.94 -11.70 -3.94
N ASN A 83 6.50 -12.90 -3.80
CA ASN A 83 5.82 -14.06 -3.21
C ASN A 83 6.22 -14.33 -1.75
N ARG A 84 7.02 -13.44 -1.16
CA ARG A 84 7.60 -13.61 0.17
C ARG A 84 6.53 -13.45 1.26
N TYR A 85 5.65 -12.48 1.07
CA TYR A 85 4.66 -12.07 2.06
C TYR A 85 3.25 -12.14 1.50
N THR A 86 2.30 -12.30 2.40
CA THR A 86 0.93 -11.90 2.11
C THR A 86 0.80 -10.37 2.08
N PHE A 87 -0.24 -9.83 1.45
CA PHE A 87 -0.50 -8.38 1.48
C PHE A 87 -0.73 -7.87 2.91
N ILE A 88 -1.40 -8.66 3.76
CA ILE A 88 -1.64 -8.32 5.16
C ILE A 88 -0.31 -8.25 5.92
N GLU A 89 0.57 -9.23 5.78
CA GLU A 89 1.91 -9.20 6.39
C GLU A 89 2.73 -8.02 5.85
N TRP A 90 2.66 -7.78 4.55
CA TRP A 90 3.35 -6.67 3.89
C TRP A 90 2.95 -5.30 4.47
N CYS A 91 1.67 -5.12 4.78
CA CYS A 91 1.17 -3.89 5.39
C CYS A 91 1.64 -3.68 6.85
N LYS A 92 2.16 -4.73 7.52
CA LYS A 92 2.65 -4.64 8.90
C LYS A 92 4.09 -4.11 9.00
N PHE A 93 4.84 -4.04 7.91
CA PHE A 93 6.23 -3.50 7.88
C PHE A 93 6.34 -1.99 8.13
N THR A 94 5.36 -1.34 8.76
CA THR A 94 5.44 0.08 9.08
C THR A 94 6.72 0.38 9.86
N ASN A 95 7.53 1.34 9.41
CA ASN A 95 8.66 1.87 10.17
C ASN A 95 8.13 2.50 11.48
N LYS A 96 8.12 1.72 12.56
CA LYS A 96 7.86 2.22 13.93
C LYS A 96 8.77 3.41 14.24
N GLU A 97 9.99 3.40 13.73
CA GLU A 97 11.02 4.44 13.93
C GLU A 97 10.60 5.80 13.35
N GLN A 98 9.99 5.87 12.16
CA GLN A 98 9.58 7.15 11.57
C GLN A 98 8.38 7.81 12.29
N ILE A 99 7.56 7.02 12.99
CA ILE A 99 6.46 7.55 13.80
C ILE A 99 7.00 8.06 15.14
N LEU A 100 7.99 7.38 15.73
CA LEU A 100 8.63 7.79 16.98
C LEU A 100 9.46 9.07 16.79
N GLU A 101 10.25 9.17 15.73
CA GLU A 101 11.03 10.39 15.44
C GLU A 101 10.15 11.60 15.12
N LYS A 102 9.05 11.42 14.37
CA LYS A 102 8.11 12.52 14.10
C LYS A 102 7.41 12.99 15.38
N LYS A 103 7.01 12.07 16.26
CA LYS A 103 6.47 12.44 17.59
C LYS A 103 7.50 13.20 18.45
N SER A 104 8.78 12.84 18.33
CA SER A 104 9.88 13.49 19.05
C SER A 104 10.20 14.89 18.54
N TRP A 105 10.10 15.17 17.24
CA TRP A 105 10.43 16.48 16.68
C TRP A 105 9.31 17.52 16.95
N PHE A 106 8.04 17.12 16.87
CA PHE A 106 6.93 18.05 17.13
C PHE A 106 6.82 18.48 18.60
N SER A 107 7.31 17.70 19.57
CA SER A 107 7.27 18.09 20.99
C SER A 107 8.26 19.20 21.34
N CYS A 108 9.29 19.41 20.52
CA CYS A 108 10.33 20.40 20.79
C CYS A 108 10.04 21.78 20.19
N ILE A 109 9.15 21.86 19.18
CA ILE A 109 8.87 23.12 18.46
C ILE A 109 7.75 23.95 19.11
N PHE A 110 6.88 23.36 19.91
CA PHE A 110 5.75 24.09 20.54
C PHE A 110 6.02 24.59 21.97
N SER A 111 7.23 24.46 22.51
CA SER A 111 7.51 24.84 23.90
C SER A 111 8.08 26.24 24.10
N LYS A 112 8.35 27.03 23.05
CA LYS A 112 8.88 28.39 23.22
C LYS A 112 8.42 29.36 22.13
N GLN A 113 7.21 29.91 22.28
CA GLN A 113 6.95 31.29 21.87
C GLN A 113 5.75 31.86 22.64
N SER A 114 6.04 32.44 23.81
CA SER A 114 5.17 33.44 24.42
C SER A 114 5.24 34.69 23.54
N VAL A 115 4.34 34.80 22.57
CA VAL A 115 4.18 36.02 21.77
C VAL A 115 3.54 37.06 22.67
N THR A 116 4.33 38.03 23.14
CA THR A 116 3.80 39.26 23.73
C THR A 116 3.19 40.11 22.62
N LEU A 117 1.87 40.35 22.70
CA LEU A 117 1.15 41.29 21.86
C LEU A 117 1.70 42.72 22.06
N PRO A 118 2.11 43.45 21.01
CA PRO A 118 2.41 44.87 21.14
C PRO A 118 1.11 45.67 21.28
N SER A 119 1.07 46.51 22.31
CA SER A 119 0.03 47.50 22.59
C SER A 119 -0.23 48.39 21.39
N GLN A 120 -1.50 48.52 21.01
CA GLN A 120 -1.93 49.53 20.04
C GLN A 120 -1.70 50.93 20.63
N LYS A 121 -1.12 51.83 19.84
CA LYS A 121 -1.21 53.27 20.07
C LYS A 121 -2.06 53.83 18.93
N GLU A 122 -3.27 54.23 19.25
CA GLU A 122 -4.07 55.13 18.41
C GLU A 122 -3.45 56.53 18.46
N PRO A 123 -3.27 57.23 17.33
CA PRO A 123 -3.15 58.67 17.33
C PRO A 123 -4.47 59.27 16.84
N ASN A 124 -5.15 60.05 17.69
CA ASN A 124 -6.07 61.11 17.27
C ASN A 124 -6.44 62.00 18.47
N GLN A 125 -5.71 63.10 18.66
CA GLN A 125 -6.18 64.50 18.53
C GLN A 125 -5.19 65.46 19.19
#